data_AF-A0A8J5NU51-F1
#
_entry.id   AF-A0A8J5NU51-F1
#
_cell.length_a   1.000
_cell.length_b   1.000
_cell.length_c   1.000
_cell.angle_alpha   90.00
_cell.angle_beta   90.00
_cell.angle_gamma   90.00
#
_symmetry.space_group_name_H-M   'P 1'
#
loop_
_entity.id
_entity.type
_entity.pdbx_description
1 polymer ?
#
loop_
_entity_poly.entity_id
_entity_poly.type
_entity_poly.pdbx_seq_one_letter_code
_entity_poly.pdbx_strand_id
1 'polypeptide(L)'
;MEDIIYLNPDYQILICRLCQAAVRPGAGIESHFRFVHQLKGQVLKDIKDYFSALELADPKLIAVPKDNSLAVKQLAVSDGYSCNACRYLTIARDNIVRHWREAGHGAAEERWTQVRLQTWIGARNHTRYWIVRDDSDIDGPADTANAADARSQSAMDELIAASQARLKEEDAARLRKGDLKEDIDRDSPWVKRLGWVRHFGSRDLISIHDAAQWLRARAVTGRWAQNQEDEEAARERLLLSRLGQSFDREVDRCCWRLDSVPTETLQWLGSITSMTPSGVPFGRKGKEESMSQYKSVGHRYLSFCWKAYRIGRKEAFQCWAVRFTDEQWSLLHDVAEELESDRDAFAKAGDMHAAKQLAKREETLRHAINHKAALEALIQLVTVRNLSYNCSSWPELQALISAVNPAADDLISLSHGSIQKLVSNSFRVHKDMLRRKLQSTPWKLHLSADVWSAPNHKAFLGICVKFVDPDAKEALQALLALSELPGLDGPGSHGGAEQWKLLQHVLEDYNIWNKVGFYTGDNHGSNDKLCRLLANYLQEKGVDWEAKTHSKEAARAALEHIEDTDESAFGTDFSERIKPQRAQGWRRLGPLGKVHNISIHMRENDYRWNEFKKRAGRSLGLDNDTRWNSWFLLLDQCG
;
A
#
# COMPACT_ATOMS: atom_id res chain seq x y z
N MET A 1 8.24 53.94 29.03
CA MET A 1 8.52 52.49 28.84
C MET A 1 7.22 51.68 28.86
N GLU A 2 6.31 51.97 29.80
CA GLU A 2 5.01 51.31 29.96
C GLU A 2 4.09 51.34 28.71
N ASP A 3 4.24 52.31 27.82
CA ASP A 3 3.48 52.37 26.56
C ASP A 3 3.96 51.41 25.46
N ILE A 4 5.18 50.87 25.61
CA ILE A 4 5.83 50.02 24.59
C ILE A 4 5.68 48.54 24.96
N ILE A 5 5.58 48.24 26.25
CA ILE A 5 5.74 46.89 26.77
C ILE A 5 4.85 46.65 28.00
N TYR A 6 4.52 45.38 28.22
CA TYR A 6 3.73 44.94 29.35
C TYR A 6 4.21 43.59 29.86
N LEU A 7 4.40 43.49 31.17
CA LEU A 7 4.72 42.23 31.82
C LEU A 7 3.41 41.57 32.26
N ASN A 8 3.12 40.38 31.74
CA ASN A 8 2.00 39.60 32.22
C ASN A 8 2.44 38.81 33.47
N PRO A 9 1.90 39.11 34.67
CA PRO A 9 2.33 38.47 35.91
C PRO A 9 1.90 37.01 36.00
N ASP A 10 0.76 36.64 35.39
CA ASP A 10 0.18 35.29 35.49
C ASP A 10 1.03 34.25 34.75
N TYR A 11 1.71 34.67 33.69
CA TYR A 11 2.52 33.82 32.82
C TYR A 11 4.01 34.18 32.84
N GLN A 12 4.40 35.24 33.56
CA GLN A 12 5.78 35.76 33.62
C GLN A 12 6.39 36.01 32.23
N ILE A 13 5.59 36.49 31.28
CA ILE A 13 6.02 36.78 29.91
C ILE A 13 6.00 38.28 29.61
N LEU A 14 6.92 38.70 28.74
CA LEU A 14 6.95 40.06 28.20
C LEU A 14 6.09 40.15 26.93
N ILE A 15 5.12 41.06 26.90
CA ILE A 15 4.27 41.37 25.75
C ILE A 15 4.69 42.73 25.17
N CYS A 16 4.96 42.77 23.87
CA CYS A 16 5.19 44.02 23.15
C CYS A 16 3.83 44.66 22.82
N ARG A 17 3.57 45.89 23.29
CA ARG A 17 2.32 46.60 23.02
C ARG A 17 2.23 47.11 21.57
N LEU A 18 3.38 47.26 20.89
CA LEU A 18 3.44 47.75 19.51
C LEU A 18 3.00 46.70 18.48
N CYS A 19 3.37 45.43 18.67
CA CYS A 19 2.93 44.33 17.79
C CYS A 19 1.96 43.35 18.47
N GLN A 20 1.59 43.60 19.72
CA GLN A 20 0.68 42.78 20.52
C GLN A 20 1.06 41.28 20.51
N ALA A 21 2.36 41.01 20.66
CA ALA A 21 2.93 39.66 20.66
C ALA A 21 3.92 39.48 21.82
N ALA A 22 4.04 38.25 22.32
CA ALA A 22 5.00 37.92 23.38
C ALA A 22 6.42 37.86 22.82
N VAL A 23 7.36 38.40 23.59
CA VAL A 23 8.77 38.54 23.25
C VAL A 23 9.59 37.52 24.04
N ARG A 24 10.55 36.88 23.37
CA ARG A 24 11.39 35.86 24.00
C ARG A 24 12.46 36.50 24.89
N PRO A 25 12.75 35.91 26.07
CA PRO A 25 13.71 36.46 27.01
C PRO A 25 15.17 36.40 26.51
N GLY A 26 16.07 37.09 27.21
CA GLY A 26 17.50 37.18 26.86
C GLY A 26 17.76 38.04 25.61
N ALA A 27 18.63 37.56 24.71
CA ALA A 27 18.98 38.28 23.48
C ALA A 27 17.79 38.51 22.51
N GLY A 28 16.69 37.78 22.73
CA GLY A 28 15.44 37.93 21.97
C GLY A 28 14.75 39.28 22.18
N ILE A 29 14.87 39.88 23.37
CA ILE A 29 14.25 41.17 23.70
C ILE A 29 14.90 42.28 22.88
N GLU A 30 16.23 42.39 22.94
CA GLU A 30 16.96 43.41 22.17
C GLU A 30 16.71 43.24 20.67
N SER A 31 16.79 42.00 20.17
CA SER A 31 16.58 41.70 18.75
C SER A 31 15.18 42.07 18.28
N HIS A 32 14.14 41.78 19.07
CA HIS A 32 12.76 42.09 18.71
C HIS A 32 12.55 43.60 18.54
N PHE A 33 12.89 44.40 19.56
CA PHE A 33 12.66 45.85 19.50
C PHE A 33 13.56 46.55 18.48
N ARG A 34 14.79 46.06 18.28
CA ARG A 34 15.74 46.62 17.32
C ARG A 34 15.39 46.32 15.86
N PHE A 35 14.95 45.10 15.55
CA PHE A 35 14.72 44.68 14.16
C PHE A 35 13.26 44.78 13.73
N VAL A 36 12.30 44.54 14.63
CA VAL A 36 10.86 44.59 14.30
C VAL A 36 10.33 46.02 14.40
N HIS A 37 10.73 46.75 15.43
CA HIS A 37 10.23 48.11 15.71
C HIS A 37 11.27 49.21 15.45
N GLN A 38 12.48 48.85 15.00
CA GLN A 38 13.58 49.78 14.71
C GLN A 38 13.94 50.75 15.86
N LEU A 39 13.68 50.36 17.11
CA LEU A 39 14.02 51.16 18.29
C LEU A 39 15.55 51.22 18.46
N LYS A 40 16.07 52.42 18.78
CA LYS A 40 17.50 52.71 18.93
C LYS A 40 17.74 53.67 20.10
N GLY A 41 18.99 53.78 20.55
CA GLY A 41 19.39 54.74 21.58
C GLY A 41 18.96 54.34 22.99
N GLN A 42 18.73 55.34 23.84
CA GLN A 42 18.53 55.17 25.29
C GLN A 42 17.31 54.29 25.63
N VAL A 43 16.21 54.41 24.88
CA VAL A 43 14.98 53.63 25.11
C VAL A 43 15.19 52.12 24.98
N LEU A 44 16.00 51.67 24.02
CA LEU A 44 16.32 50.24 23.86
C LEU A 44 17.22 49.74 24.99
N LYS A 45 18.16 50.59 25.45
CA LYS A 45 19.06 50.28 26.56
C LYS A 45 18.27 50.15 27.87
N ASP A 46 17.36 51.07 28.15
CA ASP A 46 16.52 51.04 29.35
C ASP A 46 15.62 49.79 29.38
N ILE A 47 15.02 49.40 28.25
CA ILE A 47 14.22 48.16 28.16
C ILE A 47 15.09 46.94 28.44
N LYS A 48 16.28 46.86 27.84
CA LYS A 48 17.21 45.74 28.06
C LYS A 48 17.64 45.64 29.51
N ASP A 49 18.05 46.75 30.11
CA ASP A 49 18.55 46.79 31.49
C ASP A 49 17.45 46.40 32.49
N TYR A 50 16.21 46.84 32.27
CA TYR A 50 15.07 46.51 33.12
C TYR A 50 14.72 45.01 33.15
N PHE A 51 14.69 44.32 32.00
CA PHE A 51 14.37 42.87 31.95
C PHE A 51 15.57 41.94 32.09
N SER A 52 16.79 42.47 32.08
CA SER A 52 17.98 41.67 32.41
C SER A 52 17.96 41.15 33.84
N ALA A 53 17.23 41.82 34.73
CA ALA A 53 17.09 41.48 36.14
C ALA A 53 15.84 40.61 36.48
N LEU A 54 14.99 40.32 35.50
CA LEU A 54 13.72 39.60 35.70
C LEU A 54 13.80 38.18 35.13
N GLU A 55 13.36 37.18 35.90
CA GLU A 55 13.18 35.82 35.41
C GLU A 55 11.89 35.73 34.57
N LEU A 56 12.05 35.74 33.24
CA LEU A 56 10.95 35.67 32.28
C LEU A 56 10.85 34.29 31.65
N ALA A 57 9.63 33.77 31.50
CA ALA A 57 9.37 32.51 30.82
C ALA A 57 9.48 32.64 29.29
N ASP A 58 9.99 31.61 28.58
CA ASP A 58 9.97 31.57 27.11
C ASP A 58 8.55 31.29 26.60
N PRO A 59 7.93 32.21 25.82
CA PRO A 59 6.57 32.01 25.30
C PRO A 59 6.43 30.81 24.35
N LYS A 60 7.52 30.21 23.84
CA LYS A 60 7.46 28.93 23.11
C LYS A 60 7.25 27.71 24.00
N LEU A 61 7.77 27.75 25.22
CA LEU A 61 7.85 26.59 26.12
C LEU A 61 6.70 26.57 27.14
N ILE A 62 6.13 27.73 27.46
CA ILE A 62 5.03 27.82 28.42
C ILE A 62 3.75 27.14 27.91
N ALA A 63 2.93 26.66 28.84
CA ALA A 63 1.60 26.16 28.51
C ALA A 63 0.74 27.28 27.90
N VAL A 64 -0.07 26.93 26.90
CA VAL A 64 -1.10 27.85 26.40
C VAL A 64 -2.28 27.88 27.39
N PRO A 65 -3.01 29.00 27.49
CA PRO A 65 -4.27 29.07 28.24
C PRO A 65 -5.25 27.99 27.78
N LYS A 66 -6.21 27.65 28.66
CA LYS A 66 -7.26 26.69 28.31
C LYS A 66 -8.14 27.28 27.19
N ASP A 67 -8.60 26.42 26.30
CA ASP A 67 -9.57 26.82 25.28
C ASP A 67 -10.83 27.39 25.95
N ASN A 68 -11.36 28.47 25.39
CA ASN A 68 -12.45 29.29 25.93
C ASN A 68 -12.11 30.15 27.15
N SER A 69 -10.83 30.46 27.37
CA SER A 69 -10.42 31.45 28.38
C SER A 69 -10.75 32.88 27.94
N LEU A 70 -10.74 33.81 28.91
CA LEU A 70 -10.81 35.23 28.63
C LEU A 70 -9.59 35.68 27.82
N ALA A 71 -9.79 36.70 26.97
CA ALA A 71 -8.72 37.24 26.15
C ALA A 71 -7.59 37.75 27.05
N VAL A 72 -6.36 37.25 26.82
CA VAL A 72 -5.20 37.80 27.50
C VAL A 72 -5.03 39.23 27.02
N LYS A 73 -5.15 40.17 27.95
CA LYS A 73 -5.09 41.60 27.68
C LYS A 73 -3.78 41.92 26.93
N GLN A 74 -3.88 42.74 25.90
CA GLN A 74 -2.76 43.29 25.11
C GLN A 74 -2.07 42.33 24.12
N LEU A 75 -2.61 41.11 23.93
CA LEU A 75 -2.27 40.24 22.80
C LEU A 75 -3.31 40.35 21.69
N ALA A 76 -2.86 40.26 20.44
CA ALA A 76 -3.72 40.32 19.27
C ALA A 76 -4.69 39.13 19.24
N VAL A 77 -5.99 39.43 19.08
CA VAL A 77 -7.04 38.44 18.81
C VAL A 77 -7.21 38.34 17.31
N SER A 78 -7.18 37.13 16.78
CA SER A 78 -7.34 36.86 15.35
C SER A 78 -8.52 35.93 15.11
N ASP A 79 -9.26 36.18 14.04
CA ASP A 79 -10.27 35.22 13.57
C ASP A 79 -9.60 33.99 12.95
N GLY A 80 -10.13 32.82 13.26
CA GLY A 80 -9.62 31.55 12.76
C GLY A 80 -10.66 30.45 12.75
N TYR A 81 -10.18 29.23 12.58
CA TYR A 81 -10.99 28.04 12.38
C TYR A 81 -10.58 26.93 13.34
N SER A 82 -11.57 26.29 13.93
CA SER A 82 -11.43 25.06 14.72
C SER A 82 -11.98 23.88 13.95
N CYS A 83 -11.19 22.81 13.83
CA CYS A 83 -11.67 21.55 13.29
C CYS A 83 -12.72 20.95 14.23
N ASN A 84 -13.83 20.45 13.68
CA ASN A 84 -14.88 19.83 14.50
C ASN A 84 -14.56 18.36 14.87
N ALA A 85 -13.65 17.72 14.13
CA ALA A 85 -13.27 16.31 14.33
C ALA A 85 -12.05 16.12 15.25
N CYS A 86 -11.19 17.13 15.40
CA CYS A 86 -10.01 17.07 16.26
C CYS A 86 -9.57 18.46 16.74
N ARG A 87 -8.61 18.53 17.67
CA ARG A 87 -8.11 19.80 18.27
C ARG A 87 -7.14 20.57 17.36
N TYR A 88 -7.43 20.67 16.06
CA TYR A 88 -6.63 21.44 15.12
C TYR A 88 -7.18 22.87 14.97
N LEU A 89 -6.33 23.88 15.20
CA LEU A 89 -6.67 25.30 15.15
C LEU A 89 -5.78 26.04 14.14
N THR A 90 -6.35 26.92 13.33
CA THR A 90 -5.58 27.74 12.40
C THR A 90 -6.29 29.05 12.04
N ILE A 91 -5.52 30.11 11.77
CA ILE A 91 -6.06 31.38 11.27
C ILE A 91 -6.25 31.40 9.74
N ALA A 92 -5.70 30.41 9.02
CA ALA A 92 -5.73 30.37 7.56
C ALA A 92 -6.72 29.34 7.03
N ARG A 93 -7.67 29.79 6.19
CA ARG A 93 -8.72 28.93 5.60
C ARG A 93 -8.14 27.77 4.78
N ASP A 94 -7.10 28.01 3.99
CA ASP A 94 -6.49 26.97 3.17
C ASP A 94 -5.86 25.85 4.01
N ASN A 95 -5.37 26.20 5.20
CA ASN A 95 -4.79 25.23 6.12
C ASN A 95 -5.85 24.31 6.75
N ILE A 96 -7.02 24.82 7.14
CA ILE A 96 -8.10 23.97 7.69
C ILE A 96 -8.67 23.04 6.61
N VAL A 97 -8.79 23.52 5.36
CA VAL A 97 -9.23 22.72 4.21
C VAL A 97 -8.22 21.63 3.85
N ARG A 98 -6.92 21.95 3.88
CA ARG A 98 -5.84 20.97 3.67
C ARG A 98 -5.80 19.94 4.80
N HIS A 99 -5.85 20.39 6.05
CA HIS A 99 -5.87 19.53 7.23
C HIS A 99 -7.02 18.52 7.17
N TRP A 100 -8.24 18.96 6.83
CA TRP A 100 -9.40 18.06 6.72
C TRP A 100 -9.17 16.93 5.71
N ARG A 101 -8.53 17.23 4.58
CA ARG A 101 -8.20 16.25 3.54
C ARG A 101 -7.08 15.30 3.96
N GLU A 102 -6.02 15.81 4.56
CA GLU A 102 -4.84 15.03 4.93
C GLU A 102 -5.06 14.16 6.17
N ALA A 103 -5.89 14.63 7.11
CA ALA A 103 -6.19 13.91 8.36
C ALA A 103 -7.28 12.82 8.18
N GLY A 104 -7.90 12.72 7.00
CA GLY A 104 -8.89 11.67 6.69
C GLY A 104 -10.23 11.82 7.40
N HIS A 105 -10.64 13.05 7.75
CA HIS A 105 -11.94 13.30 8.40
C HIS A 105 -13.10 13.04 7.43
N GLY A 106 -14.16 12.38 7.91
CA GLY A 106 -15.30 11.91 7.11
C GLY A 106 -16.21 13.01 6.54
N ALA A 107 -17.32 12.63 5.93
CA ALA A 107 -18.29 13.54 5.32
C ALA A 107 -19.27 14.15 6.35
N ALA A 108 -18.75 14.85 7.36
CA ALA A 108 -19.58 15.64 8.27
C ALA A 108 -20.14 16.88 7.55
N GLU A 109 -21.41 17.22 7.81
CA GLU A 109 -22.06 18.42 7.25
C GLU A 109 -21.36 19.71 7.73
N GLU A 110 -20.91 19.74 8.98
CA GLU A 110 -20.15 20.87 9.55
C GLU A 110 -18.67 20.49 9.77
N ARG A 111 -17.82 20.90 8.84
CA ARG A 111 -16.39 20.49 8.82
C ARG A 111 -15.52 21.28 9.83
N TRP A 112 -15.81 22.55 10.07
CA TRP A 112 -15.06 23.39 11.01
C TRP A 112 -15.91 24.59 11.43
N THR A 113 -15.61 25.14 12.59
CA THR A 113 -16.27 26.31 13.18
C THR A 113 -15.35 27.52 13.15
N GLN A 114 -15.91 28.71 12.90
CA GLN A 114 -15.16 29.96 13.01
C GLN A 114 -15.05 30.35 14.49
N VAL A 115 -13.85 30.61 14.95
CA VAL A 115 -13.53 30.89 16.37
C VAL A 115 -12.53 32.02 16.47
N ARG A 116 -12.52 32.72 17.60
CA ARG A 116 -11.49 33.73 17.90
C ARG A 116 -10.32 33.06 18.60
N LEU A 117 -9.12 33.32 18.09
CA LEU A 117 -7.89 32.69 18.53
C LEU A 117 -6.89 33.73 19.03
N GLN A 118 -6.14 33.38 20.07
CA GLN A 118 -4.93 34.09 20.47
C GLN A 118 -3.72 33.15 20.37
N THR A 119 -2.54 33.76 20.24
CA THR A 119 -1.27 33.05 20.32
C THR A 119 -0.23 33.90 21.04
N TRP A 120 0.75 33.24 21.66
CA TRP A 120 1.87 33.93 22.25
C TRP A 120 2.79 34.58 21.20
N ILE A 121 3.02 33.94 20.04
CA ILE A 121 4.02 34.38 19.05
C ILE A 121 3.43 34.38 17.63
N GLY A 122 3.42 35.52 16.95
CA GLY A 122 2.87 35.69 15.59
C GLY A 122 3.72 35.12 14.44
N ALA A 123 4.69 34.23 14.69
CA ALA A 123 5.61 33.71 13.66
C ALA A 123 5.08 32.44 13.00
N ARG A 124 5.30 32.30 11.67
CA ARG A 124 4.66 31.32 10.76
C ARG A 124 4.94 29.83 11.03
N ASN A 125 5.94 29.47 11.84
CA ASN A 125 6.29 28.07 12.09
C ASN A 125 6.21 27.75 13.60
N HIS A 126 5.35 26.78 13.96
CA HIS A 126 5.08 26.28 15.31
C HIS A 126 4.23 27.18 16.23
N THR A 127 3.32 27.96 15.65
CA THR A 127 2.34 28.75 16.41
C THR A 127 1.36 27.85 17.16
N ARG A 128 1.21 28.09 18.47
CA ARG A 128 0.24 27.40 19.32
C ARG A 128 -0.93 28.35 19.59
N TYR A 129 -2.11 27.99 19.12
CA TYR A 129 -3.34 28.77 19.29
C TYR A 129 -4.20 28.21 20.43
N TRP A 130 -5.05 29.07 21.01
CA TRP A 130 -6.15 28.69 21.90
C TRP A 130 -7.39 29.55 21.60
N ILE A 131 -8.58 29.03 21.92
CA ILE A 131 -9.86 29.71 21.70
C ILE A 131 -10.15 30.71 22.82
N VAL A 132 -10.71 31.88 22.47
CA VAL A 132 -10.99 32.97 23.41
C VAL A 132 -12.46 33.40 23.38
N ARG A 133 -13.06 33.63 24.56
CA ARG A 133 -14.44 34.15 24.73
C ARG A 133 -14.48 35.68 24.82
N ASP A 134 -15.62 36.29 24.49
CA ASP A 134 -15.83 37.75 24.59
C ASP A 134 -16.37 38.15 25.97
N ASP A 135 -15.96 39.32 26.46
CA ASP A 135 -16.45 39.91 27.73
C ASP A 135 -17.88 40.47 27.60
N SER A 136 -18.52 40.39 26.42
CA SER A 136 -19.86 40.92 26.16
C SER A 136 -21.02 40.01 26.57
N ASP A 137 -20.75 38.83 27.14
CA ASP A 137 -21.79 37.88 27.57
C ASP A 137 -22.05 37.90 29.10
N ILE A 138 -21.87 39.07 29.74
CA ILE A 138 -22.28 39.31 31.12
C ILE A 138 -23.11 40.59 31.17
N ASP A 139 -24.39 40.48 30.80
CA ASP A 139 -25.55 41.08 31.49
C ASP A 139 -26.77 41.11 30.54
N GLY A 140 -27.86 40.45 30.94
CA GLY A 140 -29.15 40.62 30.26
C GLY A 140 -30.10 39.43 30.39
N PRO A 141 -31.18 39.52 31.20
CA PRO A 141 -32.12 38.42 31.43
C PRO A 141 -33.22 38.33 30.36
N ALA A 142 -33.89 37.19 30.41
CA ALA A 142 -35.13 36.76 29.77
C ALA A 142 -36.02 37.77 29.00
N ASP A 143 -36.39 37.30 27.81
CA ASP A 143 -37.72 37.31 27.20
C ASP A 143 -38.32 38.57 26.54
N THR A 144 -38.65 38.34 25.27
CA THR A 144 -39.73 38.86 24.42
C THR A 144 -39.52 40.09 23.52
N ALA A 145 -39.87 39.85 22.24
CA ALA A 145 -40.27 40.76 21.16
C ALA A 145 -39.15 41.41 20.31
N ASN A 146 -38.96 40.91 19.08
CA ASN A 146 -39.55 41.55 17.88
C ASN A 146 -39.07 40.88 16.58
N ALA A 147 -39.97 40.15 15.92
CA ALA A 147 -39.79 39.59 14.58
C ALA A 147 -39.81 40.64 13.44
N ALA A 148 -39.76 41.93 13.77
CA ALA A 148 -39.74 43.04 12.80
C ALA A 148 -38.30 43.49 12.46
N ASP A 149 -37.36 43.45 13.40
CA ASP A 149 -35.96 43.89 13.18
C ASP A 149 -35.14 42.91 12.33
N ALA A 150 -35.47 41.61 12.38
CA ALA A 150 -34.81 40.59 11.57
C ALA A 150 -34.99 40.81 10.05
N ARG A 151 -36.11 41.45 9.63
CA ARG A 151 -36.37 41.72 8.21
C ARG A 151 -35.58 42.92 7.69
N SER A 152 -35.36 43.94 8.52
CA SER A 152 -34.58 45.13 8.17
C SER A 152 -33.06 44.88 8.23
N GLN A 153 -32.59 44.05 9.16
CA GLN A 153 -31.20 43.57 9.17
C GLN A 153 -30.90 42.64 7.99
N SER A 154 -31.79 41.68 7.67
CA SER A 154 -31.64 40.81 6.49
C SER A 154 -31.57 41.60 5.18
N ALA A 155 -32.40 42.66 5.01
CA ALA A 155 -32.37 43.48 3.80
C ALA A 155 -31.10 44.36 3.69
N MET A 156 -30.59 44.85 4.82
CA MET A 156 -29.34 45.62 4.87
C MET A 156 -28.13 44.72 4.64
N ASP A 157 -28.11 43.52 5.22
CA ASP A 157 -27.07 42.52 5.03
C ASP A 157 -27.06 42.00 3.58
N GLU A 158 -28.23 41.85 2.95
CA GLU A 158 -28.34 41.54 1.51
C GLU A 158 -27.78 42.68 0.63
N LEU A 159 -28.04 43.95 0.97
CA LEU A 159 -27.48 45.11 0.27
C LEU A 159 -25.95 45.22 0.45
N ILE A 160 -25.44 44.95 1.66
CA ILE A 160 -24.00 44.91 1.94
C ILE A 160 -23.34 43.73 1.21
N ALA A 161 -23.97 42.56 1.21
CA ALA A 161 -23.48 41.39 0.47
C ALA A 161 -23.46 41.65 -1.04
N ALA A 162 -24.51 42.29 -1.59
CA ALA A 162 -24.56 42.69 -2.98
C ALA A 162 -23.51 43.77 -3.31
N SER A 163 -23.28 44.75 -2.44
CA SER A 163 -22.25 45.77 -2.65
C SER A 163 -20.85 45.19 -2.54
N GLN A 164 -20.60 44.28 -1.59
CA GLN A 164 -19.33 43.56 -1.46
C GLN A 164 -19.09 42.61 -2.63
N ALA A 165 -20.13 41.94 -3.14
CA ALA A 165 -20.06 41.13 -4.34
C ALA A 165 -19.71 41.99 -5.57
N ARG A 166 -20.37 43.14 -5.72
CA ARG A 166 -20.07 44.11 -6.78
C ARG A 166 -18.64 44.65 -6.68
N LEU A 167 -18.18 45.01 -5.48
CA LEU A 167 -16.80 45.47 -5.24
C LEU A 167 -15.77 44.36 -5.53
N LYS A 168 -16.05 43.11 -5.13
CA LYS A 168 -15.19 41.97 -5.47
C LYS A 168 -15.17 41.67 -6.97
N GLU A 169 -16.30 41.81 -7.65
CA GLU A 169 -16.39 41.66 -9.10
C GLU A 169 -15.65 42.79 -9.82
N GLU A 170 -15.76 44.02 -9.33
CA GLU A 170 -15.05 45.19 -9.81
C GLU A 170 -13.53 45.08 -9.56
N ASP A 171 -13.11 44.64 -8.38
CA ASP A 171 -11.70 44.37 -8.05
C ASP A 171 -11.15 43.18 -8.86
N ALA A 172 -11.94 42.12 -9.09
CA ALA A 172 -11.56 41.03 -9.96
C ALA A 172 -11.43 41.49 -11.42
N ALA A 173 -12.33 42.34 -11.90
CA ALA A 173 -12.25 42.93 -13.24
C ALA A 173 -11.04 43.86 -13.37
N ARG A 174 -10.69 44.61 -12.32
CA ARG A 174 -9.47 45.41 -12.24
C ARG A 174 -8.21 44.54 -12.28
N LEU A 175 -8.17 43.45 -11.52
CA LEU A 175 -7.05 42.51 -11.52
C LEU A 175 -6.89 41.79 -12.88
N ARG A 176 -7.99 41.48 -13.59
CA ARG A 176 -7.95 40.89 -14.94
C ARG A 176 -7.36 41.84 -15.99
N LYS A 177 -7.68 43.13 -15.91
CA LYS A 177 -7.25 44.14 -16.89
C LYS A 177 -5.92 44.82 -16.54
N GLY A 178 -5.42 44.64 -15.32
CA GLY A 178 -4.26 45.38 -14.79
C GLY A 178 -4.63 46.78 -14.29
N ASP A 179 -3.80 47.39 -13.44
CA ASP A 179 -4.04 48.77 -12.98
C ASP A 179 -3.84 49.75 -14.15
N LEU A 180 -4.92 50.45 -14.53
CA LEU A 180 -4.96 51.39 -15.67
C LEU A 180 -4.30 52.76 -15.39
N LYS A 181 -3.71 52.95 -14.20
CA LYS A 181 -3.09 54.22 -13.75
C LYS A 181 -1.57 54.07 -13.73
N GLU A 182 -0.87 54.85 -14.56
CA GLU A 182 0.59 54.78 -14.76
C GLU A 182 1.44 55.09 -13.51
N ASP A 183 0.86 55.72 -12.47
CA ASP A 183 1.59 56.30 -11.34
C ASP A 183 1.51 55.53 -10.00
N ILE A 184 0.85 54.37 -9.94
CA ILE A 184 0.79 53.60 -8.70
C ILE A 184 2.08 52.78 -8.53
N ASP A 185 2.69 52.83 -7.34
CA ASP A 185 4.05 52.35 -7.03
C ASP A 185 4.20 50.82 -6.93
N ARG A 186 3.32 50.06 -7.60
CA ARG A 186 3.28 48.58 -7.56
C ARG A 186 3.96 47.90 -8.74
N ASP A 187 4.21 48.62 -9.84
CA ASP A 187 4.86 48.05 -11.03
C ASP A 187 6.38 48.22 -11.01
N SER A 188 7.10 47.20 -11.51
CA SER A 188 8.55 47.29 -11.64
C SER A 188 8.96 48.44 -12.58
N PRO A 189 10.12 49.08 -12.38
CA PRO A 189 10.63 50.13 -13.28
C PRO A 189 10.77 49.69 -14.75
N TRP A 190 10.86 48.38 -15.01
CA TRP A 190 10.93 47.81 -16.34
C TRP A 190 9.55 47.77 -17.04
N VAL A 191 8.50 47.43 -16.31
CA VAL A 191 7.10 47.44 -16.80
C VAL A 191 6.67 48.87 -17.15
N LYS A 192 7.05 49.84 -16.31
CA LYS A 192 6.83 51.28 -16.56
C LYS A 192 7.59 51.76 -17.80
N ARG A 193 8.88 51.41 -17.93
CA ARG A 193 9.72 51.80 -19.09
C ARG A 193 9.22 51.24 -20.42
N LEU A 194 8.68 50.03 -20.44
CA LEU A 194 8.14 49.42 -21.66
C LEU A 194 6.70 49.82 -21.99
N GLY A 195 6.06 50.63 -21.14
CA GLY A 195 4.73 51.17 -21.42
C GLY A 195 3.64 50.09 -21.53
N TRP A 196 3.72 49.01 -20.74
CA TRP A 196 2.79 47.88 -20.82
C TRP A 196 1.32 48.30 -20.61
N VAL A 197 1.07 49.24 -19.68
CA VAL A 197 -0.26 49.79 -19.41
C VAL A 197 -0.83 50.49 -20.66
N ARG A 198 -0.02 51.26 -21.40
CA ARG A 198 -0.43 51.87 -22.69
C ARG A 198 -0.61 50.84 -23.80
N HIS A 199 0.23 49.81 -23.81
CA HIS A 199 0.27 48.82 -24.88
C HIS A 199 -0.94 47.86 -24.83
N PHE A 200 -1.27 47.34 -23.64
CA PHE A 200 -2.37 46.41 -23.45
C PHE A 200 -3.70 47.10 -23.14
N GLY A 201 -3.69 48.33 -22.59
CA GLY A 201 -4.90 49.10 -22.33
C GLY A 201 -5.88 48.35 -21.42
N SER A 202 -7.14 48.22 -21.83
CA SER A 202 -8.19 47.53 -21.06
C SER A 202 -8.35 46.04 -21.39
N ARG A 203 -7.36 45.42 -22.06
CA ARG A 203 -7.42 44.01 -22.49
C ARG A 203 -7.18 43.05 -21.32
N ASP A 204 -7.67 41.82 -21.46
CA ASP A 204 -7.55 40.78 -20.43
C ASP A 204 -6.14 40.17 -20.40
N LEU A 205 -5.40 40.46 -19.33
CA LEU A 205 -4.03 39.98 -19.13
C LEU A 205 -3.98 38.48 -18.84
N ILE A 206 -5.07 37.89 -18.32
CA ILE A 206 -5.15 36.44 -18.08
C ILE A 206 -5.17 35.69 -19.42
N SER A 207 -5.95 36.18 -20.39
CA SER A 207 -5.99 35.60 -21.75
C SER A 207 -4.61 35.59 -22.42
N ILE A 208 -3.84 36.68 -22.26
CA ILE A 208 -2.49 36.80 -22.81
C ILE A 208 -1.53 35.84 -22.10
N HIS A 209 -1.62 35.76 -20.77
CA HIS A 209 -0.83 34.82 -19.98
C HIS A 209 -1.11 33.36 -20.39
N ASP A 210 -2.38 32.99 -20.54
CA ASP A 210 -2.80 31.65 -20.94
C ASP A 210 -2.38 31.30 -22.38
N ALA A 211 -2.38 32.29 -23.28
CA ALA A 211 -1.81 32.15 -24.61
C ALA A 211 -0.29 31.86 -24.56
N ALA A 212 0.44 32.53 -23.67
CA ALA A 212 1.88 32.36 -23.47
C ALA A 212 2.28 31.16 -22.58
N GLN A 213 1.32 30.38 -22.08
CA GLN A 213 1.61 29.14 -21.37
C GLN A 213 2.02 28.03 -22.34
N TRP A 214 3.22 27.49 -22.13
CA TRP A 214 3.70 26.27 -22.79
C TRP A 214 2.97 25.04 -22.25
N LEU A 215 2.71 24.04 -23.12
CA LEU A 215 2.17 22.69 -22.86
C LEU A 215 1.65 22.50 -21.43
N ARG A 216 0.34 22.71 -21.23
CA ARG A 216 -0.35 22.71 -19.93
C ARG A 216 0.30 21.77 -18.90
N ALA A 217 0.86 22.33 -17.83
CA ALA A 217 1.03 21.65 -16.55
C ALA A 217 -0.35 21.41 -15.90
N ARG A 218 -1.20 20.58 -16.53
CA ARG A 218 -2.50 20.12 -15.99
C ARG A 218 -2.34 18.82 -15.20
N ALA A 219 -1.20 18.63 -14.54
CA ALA A 219 -0.94 17.44 -13.72
C ALA A 219 -1.20 17.64 -12.22
N VAL A 220 -1.50 18.86 -11.74
CA VAL A 220 -1.50 19.16 -10.30
C VAL A 220 -2.87 19.53 -9.72
N THR A 221 -3.92 19.70 -10.53
CA THR A 221 -5.28 19.93 -10.02
C THR A 221 -6.21 18.79 -10.40
N GLY A 222 -6.39 17.85 -9.46
CA GLY A 222 -7.66 17.19 -9.19
C GLY A 222 -8.24 16.29 -10.30
N ARG A 223 -8.25 14.99 -10.02
CA ARG A 223 -9.11 13.95 -10.61
C ARG A 223 -10.49 14.51 -10.99
N TRP A 224 -10.80 14.42 -12.28
CA TRP A 224 -12.11 14.41 -12.99
C TRP A 224 -11.90 15.09 -14.35
N ALA A 225 -11.04 14.50 -15.17
CA ALA A 225 -10.95 14.75 -16.61
C ALA A 225 -10.45 13.46 -17.28
N GLN A 226 -11.14 12.36 -16.99
CA GLN A 226 -11.02 11.12 -17.76
C GLN A 226 -12.13 11.05 -18.83
N ASN A 227 -12.68 12.20 -19.21
CA ASN A 227 -13.60 12.35 -20.32
C ASN A 227 -12.84 13.12 -21.39
N GLN A 228 -12.54 12.41 -22.49
CA GLN A 228 -11.96 12.91 -23.75
C GLN A 228 -10.99 14.08 -23.59
N GLU A 229 -9.70 13.79 -23.59
CA GLU A 229 -8.76 14.80 -24.06
C GLU A 229 -9.22 15.17 -25.47
N ASP A 230 -9.77 16.39 -25.66
CA ASP A 230 -10.20 16.87 -26.97
C ASP A 230 -9.10 16.53 -27.98
N GLU A 231 -9.43 15.80 -29.05
CA GLU A 231 -8.44 15.36 -30.05
C GLU A 231 -7.62 16.55 -30.57
N GLU A 232 -8.26 17.73 -30.65
CA GLU A 232 -7.64 19.00 -31.02
C GLU A 232 -6.62 19.49 -29.97
N ALA A 233 -6.88 19.30 -28.67
CA ALA A 233 -5.94 19.67 -27.61
C ALA A 233 -4.75 18.68 -27.53
N ALA A 234 -4.98 17.40 -27.80
CA ALA A 234 -3.91 16.41 -27.93
C ALA A 234 -3.03 16.73 -29.16
N ARG A 235 -3.66 17.09 -30.27
CA ARG A 235 -3.01 17.52 -31.51
C ARG A 235 -2.18 18.79 -31.31
N GLU A 236 -2.74 19.82 -30.68
CA GLU A 236 -2.03 21.07 -30.37
C GLU A 236 -0.77 20.81 -29.52
N ARG A 237 -0.86 19.95 -28.50
CA ARG A 237 0.30 19.61 -27.67
C ARG A 237 1.41 18.94 -28.47
N LEU A 238 1.04 18.06 -29.39
CA LEU A 238 1.99 17.33 -30.20
C LEU A 238 2.72 18.25 -31.20
N LEU A 239 1.97 19.16 -31.84
CA LEU A 239 2.53 20.18 -32.75
C LEU A 239 3.48 21.14 -32.00
N LEU A 240 3.05 21.66 -30.86
CA LEU A 240 3.89 22.52 -30.03
C LEU A 240 5.15 21.79 -29.54
N SER A 241 5.04 20.52 -29.13
CA SER A 241 6.22 19.73 -28.74
C SER A 241 7.24 19.60 -29.86
N ARG A 242 6.81 19.40 -31.11
CA ARG A 242 7.71 19.32 -32.27
C ARG A 242 8.37 20.66 -32.57
N LEU A 243 7.59 21.74 -32.54
CA LEU A 243 8.09 23.10 -32.71
C LEU A 243 9.15 23.44 -31.65
N GLY A 244 8.89 23.09 -30.39
CA GLY A 244 9.84 23.27 -29.28
C GLY A 244 11.14 22.48 -29.48
N GLN A 245 11.06 21.22 -29.91
CA GLN A 245 12.25 20.42 -30.22
C GLN A 245 13.05 20.99 -31.40
N SER A 246 12.38 21.53 -32.42
CA SER A 246 13.07 22.16 -33.55
C SER A 246 13.81 23.43 -33.11
N PHE A 247 13.15 24.25 -32.29
CA PHE A 247 13.77 25.42 -31.69
C PHE A 247 14.97 25.05 -30.80
N ASP A 248 14.85 24.02 -29.97
CA ASP A 248 15.95 23.56 -29.13
C ASP A 248 17.16 23.12 -29.95
N ARG A 249 16.96 22.41 -31.07
CA ARG A 249 18.02 22.03 -32.00
C ARG A 249 18.72 23.24 -32.61
N GLU A 250 17.97 24.27 -33.02
CA GLU A 250 18.55 25.50 -33.55
C GLU A 250 19.30 26.29 -32.48
N VAL A 251 18.76 26.38 -31.25
CA VAL A 251 19.48 26.98 -30.12
C VAL A 251 20.79 26.24 -29.85
N ASP A 252 20.77 24.90 -29.84
CA ASP A 252 21.97 24.08 -29.61
C ASP A 252 22.99 24.24 -30.75
N ARG A 253 22.53 24.29 -32.00
CA ARG A 253 23.36 24.58 -33.18
C ARG A 253 24.02 25.95 -33.08
N CYS A 254 23.26 26.98 -32.72
CA CYS A 254 23.78 28.33 -32.50
C CYS A 254 24.79 28.36 -31.35
N CYS A 255 24.49 27.68 -30.24
CA CYS A 255 25.39 27.59 -29.09
C CYS A 255 26.71 26.90 -29.44
N TRP A 256 26.69 25.85 -30.25
CA TRP A 256 27.89 25.18 -30.74
C TRP A 256 28.73 26.09 -31.65
N ARG A 257 28.09 26.82 -32.57
CA ARG A 257 28.79 27.75 -33.48
C ARG A 257 29.48 28.91 -32.74
N LEU A 258 28.95 29.35 -31.60
CA LEU A 258 29.57 30.41 -30.79
C LEU A 258 31.00 30.05 -30.38
N ASP A 259 31.30 28.78 -30.13
CA ASP A 259 32.65 28.32 -29.75
C ASP A 259 33.66 28.43 -30.90
N SER A 260 33.17 28.62 -32.13
CA SER A 260 33.98 28.78 -33.35
C SER A 260 34.11 30.24 -33.83
N VAL A 261 33.46 31.19 -33.16
CA VAL A 261 33.51 32.63 -33.52
C VAL A 261 34.74 33.27 -32.87
N PRO A 262 35.54 34.07 -33.61
CA PRO A 262 36.69 34.79 -33.02
C PRO A 262 36.28 35.68 -31.84
N THR A 263 37.14 35.73 -30.82
CA THR A 263 36.92 36.47 -29.56
C THR A 263 36.62 37.94 -29.83
N GLU A 264 37.28 38.56 -30.80
CA GLU A 264 37.11 39.96 -31.18
C GLU A 264 35.68 40.22 -31.66
N THR A 265 35.15 39.34 -32.51
CA THR A 265 33.77 39.42 -33.00
C THR A 265 32.77 39.24 -31.86
N LEU A 266 33.04 38.34 -30.92
CA LEU A 266 32.20 38.14 -29.74
C LEU A 266 32.24 39.35 -28.78
N GLN A 267 33.36 40.04 -28.65
CA GLN A 267 33.48 41.27 -27.88
C GLN A 267 32.69 42.42 -28.51
N TRP A 268 32.67 42.51 -29.84
CA TRP A 268 31.81 43.46 -30.55
C TRP A 268 30.32 43.12 -30.41
N LEU A 269 29.94 41.85 -30.53
CA LEU A 269 28.56 41.37 -30.32
C LEU A 269 28.06 41.60 -28.89
N GLY A 270 28.94 41.52 -27.90
CA GLY A 270 28.62 41.75 -26.49
C GLY A 270 28.49 43.23 -26.13
N SER A 271 28.85 44.15 -27.03
CA SER A 271 28.78 45.58 -26.75
C SER A 271 27.39 46.15 -26.94
N ILE A 272 26.98 46.99 -26.00
CA ILE A 272 25.76 47.81 -26.10
C ILE A 272 25.96 49.10 -26.91
N THR A 273 27.19 49.36 -27.37
CA THR A 273 27.54 50.55 -28.19
C THR A 273 28.21 50.12 -29.48
N SER A 274 27.86 50.76 -30.60
CA SER A 274 28.43 50.46 -31.91
C SER A 274 29.89 50.87 -32.08
N MET A 275 30.44 51.62 -31.12
CA MET A 275 31.75 52.30 -31.22
C MET A 275 32.83 51.68 -30.33
N THR A 276 32.49 50.86 -29.36
CA THR A 276 33.47 50.26 -28.43
C THR A 276 33.20 48.77 -28.22
N PRO A 277 34.20 47.88 -28.26
CA PRO A 277 34.01 46.47 -27.95
C PRO A 277 33.84 46.26 -26.43
N SER A 278 33.08 45.23 -26.05
CA SER A 278 32.94 44.80 -24.66
C SER A 278 34.22 44.14 -24.16
N GLY A 279 34.60 44.37 -22.90
CA GLY A 279 35.71 43.66 -22.25
C GLY A 279 35.46 42.17 -22.05
N VAL A 280 34.19 41.75 -22.09
CA VAL A 280 33.78 40.34 -21.98
C VAL A 280 33.18 39.89 -23.31
N PRO A 281 33.70 38.81 -23.94
CA PRO A 281 33.13 38.28 -25.17
C PRO A 281 31.70 37.78 -24.92
N PHE A 282 30.82 38.01 -25.90
CA PHE A 282 29.49 37.40 -25.93
C PHE A 282 29.62 35.88 -25.89
N GLY A 283 28.91 35.23 -24.97
CA GLY A 283 29.07 33.79 -24.77
C GLY A 283 27.94 33.19 -23.95
N ARG A 284 28.02 31.87 -23.73
CA ARG A 284 27.05 31.13 -22.93
C ARG A 284 27.05 31.70 -21.51
N LYS A 285 25.87 32.02 -20.96
CA LYS A 285 25.77 32.39 -19.53
C LYS A 285 26.17 31.15 -18.73
N GLY A 286 27.23 31.25 -17.93
CA GLY A 286 28.02 30.13 -17.37
C GLY A 286 27.33 29.12 -16.43
N LYS A 287 25.99 28.99 -16.44
CA LYS A 287 25.25 27.91 -15.77
C LYS A 287 24.24 27.30 -16.73
N GLU A 288 24.23 25.98 -16.84
CA GLU A 288 23.29 25.19 -17.67
C GLU A 288 21.83 25.57 -17.39
N GLU A 289 21.50 25.87 -16.11
CA GLU A 289 20.20 26.39 -15.67
C GLU A 289 19.77 27.70 -16.38
N SER A 290 20.71 28.57 -16.73
CA SER A 290 20.40 29.83 -17.44
C SER A 290 19.96 29.56 -18.89
N MET A 291 20.58 28.58 -19.56
CA MET A 291 20.20 28.20 -20.92
C MET A 291 18.85 27.50 -20.96
N SER A 292 18.52 26.68 -19.96
CA SER A 292 17.18 26.11 -19.79
C SER A 292 16.11 27.19 -19.59
N GLN A 293 16.40 28.25 -18.84
CA GLN A 293 15.49 29.40 -18.69
C GLN A 293 15.28 30.13 -20.02
N TYR A 294 16.33 30.34 -20.83
CA TYR A 294 16.19 30.95 -22.15
C TYR A 294 15.36 30.09 -23.12
N LYS A 295 15.60 28.77 -23.16
CA LYS A 295 14.79 27.84 -23.95
C LYS A 295 13.32 27.90 -23.53
N SER A 296 13.05 27.94 -22.22
CA SER A 296 11.69 28.08 -21.68
C SER A 296 11.00 29.37 -22.12
N VAL A 297 11.70 30.50 -22.12
CA VAL A 297 11.15 31.77 -22.63
C VAL A 297 10.86 31.69 -24.14
N GLY A 298 11.76 31.06 -24.91
CA GLY A 298 11.56 30.82 -26.34
C GLY A 298 10.35 29.93 -26.63
N HIS A 299 10.18 28.83 -25.87
CA HIS A 299 9.00 27.96 -25.97
C HIS A 299 7.70 28.71 -25.69
N ARG A 300 7.66 29.53 -24.64
CA ARG A 300 6.49 30.37 -24.32
C ARG A 300 6.16 31.34 -25.45
N TYR A 301 7.17 31.98 -26.03
CA TYR A 301 7.00 32.89 -27.17
C TYR A 301 6.47 32.16 -28.41
N LEU A 302 7.02 30.99 -28.74
CA LEU A 302 6.58 30.18 -29.87
C LEU A 302 5.14 29.69 -29.69
N SER A 303 4.76 29.28 -28.48
CA SER A 303 3.36 28.91 -28.20
C SER A 303 2.42 30.10 -28.31
N PHE A 304 2.85 31.28 -27.88
CA PHE A 304 2.06 32.49 -28.06
C PHE A 304 1.88 32.81 -29.55
N CYS A 305 2.94 32.77 -30.36
CA CYS A 305 2.87 32.99 -31.81
C CYS A 305 2.00 31.95 -32.52
N TRP A 306 2.12 30.67 -32.15
CA TRP A 306 1.29 29.58 -32.68
C TRP A 306 -0.19 29.82 -32.40
N LYS A 307 -0.55 30.13 -31.15
CA LYS A 307 -1.94 30.38 -30.78
C LYS A 307 -2.46 31.68 -31.41
N ALA A 308 -1.60 32.69 -31.58
CA ALA A 308 -1.96 33.94 -32.27
C ALA A 308 -2.27 33.69 -33.75
N TYR A 309 -1.50 32.82 -34.38
CA TYR A 309 -1.75 32.36 -35.74
C TYR A 309 -3.12 31.64 -35.85
N ARG A 310 -3.41 30.73 -34.92
CA ARG A 310 -4.65 29.95 -34.87
C ARG A 310 -5.92 30.78 -34.70
N ILE A 311 -5.88 31.85 -33.90
CA ILE A 311 -7.05 32.73 -33.71
C ILE A 311 -7.21 33.76 -34.82
N GLY A 312 -6.18 33.99 -35.63
CA GLY A 312 -6.19 34.95 -36.72
C GLY A 312 -5.52 36.29 -36.38
N ARG A 313 -4.96 36.94 -37.40
CA ARG A 313 -4.12 38.15 -37.25
C ARG A 313 -4.89 39.34 -36.66
N LYS A 314 -6.16 39.47 -37.03
CA LYS A 314 -7.01 40.59 -36.57
C LYS A 314 -7.44 40.36 -35.12
N GLU A 315 -7.79 39.14 -34.79
CA GLU A 315 -8.24 38.67 -33.48
C GLU A 315 -7.08 38.72 -32.48
N ALA A 316 -5.88 38.29 -32.87
CA ALA A 316 -4.68 38.42 -32.04
C ALA A 316 -4.34 39.88 -31.71
N PHE A 317 -4.54 40.80 -32.67
CA PHE A 317 -4.37 42.23 -32.40
C PHE A 317 -5.45 42.78 -31.45
N GLN A 318 -6.70 42.37 -31.64
CA GLN A 318 -7.81 42.82 -30.80
C GLN A 318 -7.68 42.30 -29.37
N CYS A 319 -7.45 41.00 -29.20
CA CYS A 319 -7.41 40.33 -27.91
C CYS A 319 -6.08 40.55 -27.17
N TRP A 320 -4.95 40.53 -27.88
CA TRP A 320 -3.62 40.47 -27.25
C TRP A 320 -2.69 41.62 -27.62
N ALA A 321 -3.15 42.63 -28.36
CA ALA A 321 -2.36 43.80 -28.75
C ALA A 321 -1.18 43.53 -29.69
N VAL A 322 -1.00 42.30 -30.17
CA VAL A 322 0.17 41.93 -30.97
C VAL A 322 -0.07 42.17 -32.45
N ARG A 323 0.91 42.78 -33.11
CA ARG A 323 0.90 43.07 -34.55
C ARG A 323 2.01 42.30 -35.24
N PHE A 324 1.63 41.45 -36.18
CA PHE A 324 2.56 40.82 -37.11
C PHE A 324 2.63 41.63 -38.40
N THR A 325 3.81 41.80 -38.98
CA THR A 325 3.98 42.29 -40.36
C THR A 325 3.51 41.23 -41.36
N ASP A 326 3.37 41.60 -42.64
CA ASP A 326 2.98 40.64 -43.68
C ASP A 326 4.02 39.53 -43.83
N GLU A 327 5.30 39.90 -43.79
CA GLU A 327 6.43 38.96 -43.82
C GLU A 327 6.40 38.01 -42.61
N GLN A 328 6.22 38.53 -41.39
CA GLN A 328 6.14 37.70 -40.19
C GLN A 328 4.95 36.74 -40.23
N TRP A 329 3.81 37.18 -40.77
CA TRP A 329 2.63 36.34 -40.90
C TRP A 329 2.82 35.24 -41.94
N SER A 330 3.51 35.53 -43.04
CA SER A 330 3.90 34.53 -44.04
C SER A 330 4.81 33.46 -43.44
N LEU A 331 5.85 33.86 -42.70
CA LEU A 331 6.74 32.92 -42.03
C LEU A 331 6.03 32.02 -41.02
N LEU A 332 5.05 32.56 -40.28
CA LEU A 332 4.22 31.76 -39.38
C LEU A 332 3.32 30.76 -40.14
N HIS A 333 2.84 31.14 -41.32
CA HIS A 333 2.07 30.24 -42.18
C HIS A 333 2.92 29.07 -42.67
N ASP A 334 4.13 29.31 -43.16
CA ASP A 334 5.05 28.27 -43.63
C ASP A 334 5.37 27.28 -42.51
N VAL A 335 5.65 27.79 -41.30
CA VAL A 335 5.88 26.95 -40.11
C VAL A 335 4.65 26.11 -39.76
N ALA A 336 3.44 26.66 -39.90
CA ALA A 336 2.21 25.93 -39.63
C ALA A 336 1.91 24.85 -40.65
N GLU A 337 2.15 25.12 -41.94
CA GLU A 337 1.98 24.15 -43.02
C GLU A 337 2.92 22.96 -42.83
N GLU A 338 4.21 23.20 -42.55
CA GLU A 338 5.21 22.16 -42.30
C GLU A 338 4.91 21.32 -41.04
N LEU A 339 4.33 21.93 -40.00
CA LEU A 339 3.94 21.20 -38.81
C LEU A 339 2.72 20.31 -39.04
N GLU A 340 1.80 20.71 -39.92
CA GLU A 340 0.55 20.00 -40.18
C GLU A 340 0.63 18.96 -41.32
N SER A 341 1.63 19.06 -42.20
CA SER A 341 1.83 18.17 -43.35
C SER A 341 2.22 16.73 -42.97
N ASP A 342 2.78 16.53 -41.78
CA ASP A 342 3.40 15.26 -41.33
C ASP A 342 2.43 14.32 -40.59
N ARG A 343 1.28 14.02 -41.22
CA ARG A 343 0.17 13.20 -40.66
C ARG A 343 0.58 11.80 -40.20
N ASP A 344 1.50 11.14 -40.91
CA ASP A 344 1.91 9.75 -40.64
C ASP A 344 2.78 9.61 -39.38
N ALA A 345 3.51 10.65 -39.01
CA ALA A 345 4.32 10.64 -37.79
C ALA A 345 3.47 10.88 -36.52
N PHE A 346 2.25 11.42 -36.64
CA PHE A 346 1.32 11.59 -35.51
C PHE A 346 0.67 10.27 -35.09
N ALA A 347 0.30 9.41 -36.04
CA ALA A 347 -0.18 8.05 -35.74
C ALA A 347 0.91 7.24 -35.03
N LYS A 348 2.14 7.24 -35.57
CA LYS A 348 3.28 6.52 -34.99
C LYS A 348 3.67 7.00 -33.59
N ALA A 349 3.61 8.31 -33.31
CA ALA A 349 3.93 8.86 -31.99
C ALA A 349 2.85 8.55 -30.94
N GLY A 350 1.57 8.56 -31.34
CA GLY A 350 0.45 8.13 -30.49
C GLY A 350 0.57 6.66 -30.10
N ASP A 351 0.85 5.80 -31.08
CA ASP A 351 1.06 4.36 -30.88
C ASP A 351 2.27 4.09 -29.96
N MET A 352 3.39 4.80 -30.14
CA MET A 352 4.56 4.69 -29.27
C MET A 352 4.28 5.12 -27.83
N HIS A 353 3.49 6.18 -27.62
CA HIS A 353 3.15 6.63 -26.27
C HIS A 353 2.21 5.63 -25.58
N ALA A 354 1.19 5.14 -26.29
CA ALA A 354 0.27 4.12 -25.80
C ALA A 354 1.03 2.82 -25.44
N ALA A 355 1.95 2.37 -26.30
CA ALA A 355 2.80 1.22 -26.04
C ALA A 355 3.69 1.42 -24.80
N LYS A 356 4.27 2.62 -24.61
CA LYS A 356 5.09 2.93 -23.45
C LYS A 356 4.27 2.95 -22.15
N GLN A 357 3.04 3.45 -22.18
CA GLN A 357 2.14 3.41 -21.02
C GLN A 357 1.69 1.99 -20.69
N LEU A 358 1.40 1.17 -21.71
CA LEU A 358 1.06 -0.23 -21.53
C LEU A 358 2.22 -1.01 -20.90
N ALA A 359 3.44 -0.84 -21.42
CA ALA A 359 4.64 -1.48 -20.88
C ALA A 359 4.91 -1.08 -19.42
N LYS A 360 4.78 0.21 -19.10
CA LYS A 360 4.93 0.70 -17.72
C LYS A 360 3.87 0.14 -16.78
N ARG A 361 2.63 0.00 -17.26
CA ARG A 361 1.54 -0.61 -16.50
C ARG A 361 1.81 -2.09 -16.24
N GLU A 362 2.24 -2.82 -17.25
CA GLU A 362 2.63 -4.24 -17.12
C GLU A 362 3.78 -4.42 -16.12
N GLU A 363 4.83 -3.58 -16.20
CA GLU A 363 5.95 -3.61 -15.26
C GLU A 363 5.50 -3.36 -13.82
N THR A 364 4.59 -2.39 -13.61
CA THR A 364 4.03 -2.10 -12.29
C THR A 364 3.23 -3.30 -11.75
N LEU A 365 2.45 -3.96 -12.61
CA LEU A 365 1.69 -5.15 -12.24
C LEU A 365 2.60 -6.34 -11.89
N ARG A 366 3.73 -6.51 -12.58
CA ARG A 366 4.74 -7.53 -12.24
C ARG A 366 5.36 -7.26 -10.86
N HIS A 367 5.72 -6.01 -10.56
CA HIS A 367 6.32 -5.62 -9.27
C HIS A 367 5.34 -5.73 -8.09
N ALA A 368 4.03 -5.63 -8.33
CA ALA A 368 3.02 -5.80 -7.30
C ALA A 368 2.93 -7.25 -6.79
N ILE A 369 3.49 -8.23 -7.51
CA ILE A 369 3.38 -9.63 -7.13
C ILE A 369 4.50 -10.01 -6.15
N ASN A 370 4.11 -10.45 -4.96
CA ASN A 370 5.03 -11.12 -4.06
C ASN A 370 5.28 -12.56 -4.51
N HIS A 371 6.29 -12.74 -5.35
CA HIS A 371 6.61 -14.01 -6.00
C HIS A 371 6.86 -15.15 -5.00
N LYS A 372 7.54 -14.85 -3.88
CA LYS A 372 7.87 -15.85 -2.85
C LYS A 372 6.61 -16.33 -2.13
N ALA A 373 5.77 -15.40 -1.67
CA ALA A 373 4.54 -15.73 -0.97
C ALA A 373 3.56 -16.49 -1.88
N ALA A 374 3.46 -16.10 -3.15
CA ALA A 374 2.60 -16.78 -4.12
C ALA A 374 3.03 -18.24 -4.36
N LEU A 375 4.34 -18.50 -4.50
CA LEU A 375 4.87 -19.86 -4.65
C LEU A 375 4.66 -20.70 -3.39
N GLU A 376 4.89 -20.13 -2.20
CA GLU A 376 4.62 -20.82 -0.93
C GLU A 376 3.14 -21.18 -0.79
N ALA A 377 2.24 -20.26 -1.13
CA ALA A 377 0.79 -20.49 -1.13
C ALA A 377 0.38 -21.58 -2.13
N LEU A 378 0.97 -21.59 -3.32
CA LEU A 378 0.73 -22.65 -4.32
C LEU A 378 1.17 -24.02 -3.79
N ILE A 379 2.37 -24.11 -3.20
CA ILE A 379 2.88 -25.35 -2.61
C ILE A 379 1.95 -25.82 -1.49
N GLN A 380 1.49 -24.92 -0.61
CA GLN A 380 0.54 -25.25 0.45
C GLN A 380 -0.80 -25.70 -0.10
N LEU A 381 -1.31 -25.04 -1.15
CA LEU A 381 -2.56 -25.43 -1.79
C LEU A 381 -2.46 -26.86 -2.33
N VAL A 382 -1.37 -27.17 -3.04
CA VAL A 382 -1.10 -28.51 -3.59
C VAL A 382 -1.00 -29.56 -2.48
N THR A 383 -0.27 -29.29 -1.41
CA THR A 383 -0.04 -30.27 -0.35
C THR A 383 -1.23 -30.44 0.58
N VAL A 384 -1.88 -29.36 1.00
CA VAL A 384 -3.01 -29.39 1.96
C VAL A 384 -4.29 -29.88 1.30
N ARG A 385 -4.52 -29.54 0.04
CA ARG A 385 -5.72 -29.99 -0.71
C ARG A 385 -5.47 -31.26 -1.53
N ASN A 386 -4.27 -31.84 -1.45
CA ASN A 386 -3.89 -33.04 -2.18
C ASN A 386 -4.18 -32.91 -3.69
N LEU A 387 -3.78 -31.78 -4.28
CA LEU A 387 -3.97 -31.54 -5.71
C LEU A 387 -2.87 -32.21 -6.53
N SER A 388 -3.21 -32.53 -7.78
CA SER A 388 -2.21 -33.00 -8.75
C SER A 388 -1.15 -31.93 -8.99
N TYR A 389 0.11 -32.35 -9.17
CA TYR A 389 1.21 -31.45 -9.53
C TYR A 389 1.06 -30.80 -10.92
N ASN A 390 0.10 -31.26 -11.74
CA ASN A 390 -0.27 -30.59 -12.98
C ASN A 390 -1.30 -29.46 -12.78
N CYS A 391 -1.63 -29.08 -11.54
CA CYS A 391 -2.63 -28.03 -11.31
C CYS A 391 -2.26 -26.68 -11.92
N SER A 392 -0.97 -26.39 -12.10
CA SER A 392 -0.50 -25.19 -12.79
C SER A 392 -0.91 -25.15 -14.27
N SER A 393 -1.18 -26.29 -14.90
CA SER A 393 -1.68 -26.32 -16.29
C SER A 393 -3.21 -26.29 -16.37
N TRP A 394 -3.94 -26.15 -15.26
CA TRP A 394 -5.40 -26.12 -15.27
C TRP A 394 -5.89 -24.74 -15.74
N PRO A 395 -6.76 -24.67 -16.78
CA PRO A 395 -7.30 -23.41 -17.28
C PRO A 395 -8.03 -22.60 -16.20
N GLU A 396 -8.69 -23.27 -15.26
CA GLU A 396 -9.45 -22.64 -14.17
C GLU A 396 -8.53 -21.93 -13.18
N LEU A 397 -7.39 -22.55 -12.83
CA LEU A 397 -6.41 -21.95 -11.94
C LEU A 397 -5.68 -20.78 -12.65
N GLN A 398 -5.38 -20.94 -13.93
CA GLN A 398 -4.81 -19.88 -14.76
C GLN A 398 -5.75 -18.69 -14.86
N ALA A 399 -7.03 -18.92 -15.17
CA ALA A 399 -8.04 -17.87 -15.24
C ALA A 399 -8.22 -17.15 -13.90
N LEU A 400 -8.23 -17.88 -12.78
CA LEU A 400 -8.34 -17.28 -11.44
C LEU A 400 -7.18 -16.33 -11.14
N ILE A 401 -5.94 -16.77 -11.39
CA ILE A 401 -4.76 -15.96 -11.10
C ILE A 401 -4.67 -14.77 -12.06
N SER A 402 -4.96 -14.97 -13.36
CA SER A 402 -4.97 -13.88 -14.35
C SER A 402 -6.09 -12.86 -14.11
N ALA A 403 -7.23 -13.28 -13.54
CA ALA A 403 -8.30 -12.36 -13.13
C ALA A 403 -7.88 -11.47 -11.96
N VAL A 404 -7.01 -11.96 -11.07
CA VAL A 404 -6.45 -11.18 -9.97
C VAL A 404 -5.32 -10.28 -10.46
N ASN A 405 -4.40 -10.81 -11.26
CA ASN A 405 -3.33 -10.05 -11.89
C ASN A 405 -2.93 -10.66 -13.24
N PRO A 406 -3.18 -9.97 -14.37
CA PRO A 406 -2.89 -10.51 -15.70
C PRO A 406 -1.39 -10.63 -15.97
N ALA A 407 -0.52 -9.94 -15.21
CA ALA A 407 0.92 -10.05 -15.35
C ALA A 407 1.54 -11.22 -14.56
N ALA A 408 0.71 -12.07 -13.94
CA ALA A 408 1.13 -13.22 -13.14
C ALA A 408 1.33 -14.51 -13.95
N ASP A 409 1.33 -14.46 -15.28
CA ASP A 409 1.41 -15.64 -16.15
C ASP A 409 2.70 -16.47 -15.93
N ASP A 410 3.80 -15.76 -15.62
CA ASP A 410 5.10 -16.36 -15.29
C ASP A 410 5.07 -17.18 -13.98
N LEU A 411 4.13 -16.92 -13.06
CA LEU A 411 3.98 -17.70 -11.82
C LEU A 411 3.39 -19.08 -12.05
N ILE A 412 2.54 -19.20 -13.07
CA ILE A 412 1.73 -20.41 -13.33
C ILE A 412 2.37 -21.27 -14.42
N SER A 413 3.32 -20.72 -15.17
CA SER A 413 4.10 -21.44 -16.19
C SER A 413 5.11 -22.45 -15.61
N LEU A 414 5.03 -22.75 -14.30
CA LEU A 414 5.84 -23.79 -13.68
C LEU A 414 5.44 -25.17 -14.22
N SER A 415 6.41 -25.82 -14.88
CA SER A 415 6.28 -27.21 -15.28
C SER A 415 5.94 -28.12 -14.09
N HIS A 416 5.26 -29.24 -14.35
CA HIS A 416 5.01 -30.28 -13.36
C HIS A 416 6.28 -30.66 -12.54
N GLY A 417 7.43 -30.76 -13.22
CA GLY A 417 8.72 -31.06 -12.59
C GLY A 417 9.22 -29.97 -11.64
N SER A 418 8.82 -28.71 -11.85
CA SER A 418 9.14 -27.59 -10.98
C SER A 418 8.34 -27.66 -9.67
N ILE A 419 7.03 -27.92 -9.74
CA ILE A 419 6.17 -28.06 -8.55
C ILE A 419 6.65 -29.24 -7.70
N GLN A 420 6.94 -30.39 -8.31
CA GLN A 420 7.47 -31.55 -7.60
C GLN A 420 8.77 -31.23 -6.84
N LYS A 421 9.71 -30.51 -7.48
CA LYS A 421 10.95 -30.07 -6.82
C LYS A 421 10.67 -29.11 -5.67
N LEU A 422 9.75 -28.16 -5.86
CA LEU A 422 9.38 -27.19 -4.82
C LEU A 422 8.71 -27.86 -3.61
N VAL A 423 7.77 -28.79 -3.82
CA VAL A 423 7.16 -29.60 -2.77
C VAL A 423 8.23 -30.43 -2.05
N SER A 424 9.15 -31.05 -2.77
CA SER A 424 10.24 -31.85 -2.18
C SER A 424 11.18 -30.98 -1.32
N ASN A 425 11.52 -29.79 -1.79
CA ASN A 425 12.34 -28.85 -1.02
C ASN A 425 11.59 -28.34 0.22
N SER A 426 10.31 -28.01 0.06
CA SER A 426 9.44 -27.61 1.18
C SER A 426 9.36 -28.71 2.24
N PHE A 427 9.17 -29.97 1.83
CA PHE A 427 9.18 -31.11 2.72
C PHE A 427 10.49 -31.22 3.51
N ARG A 428 11.66 -31.10 2.86
CA ARG A 428 12.96 -31.15 3.55
C ARG A 428 13.09 -30.07 4.62
N VAL A 429 12.70 -28.83 4.30
CA VAL A 429 12.74 -27.71 5.25
C VAL A 429 11.83 -27.97 6.45
N HIS A 430 10.57 -28.37 6.21
CA HIS A 430 9.61 -28.63 7.28
C HIS A 430 10.00 -29.86 8.12
N LYS A 431 10.59 -30.89 7.50
CA LYS A 431 11.16 -32.05 8.19
C LYS A 431 12.28 -31.64 9.14
N ASP A 432 13.20 -30.79 8.70
CA ASP A 432 14.28 -30.28 9.56
C ASP A 432 13.77 -29.36 10.68
N MET A 433 12.69 -28.61 10.45
CA MET A 433 12.00 -27.85 11.50
C MET A 433 11.37 -28.77 12.55
N LEU A 434 10.61 -29.77 12.10
CA LEU A 434 10.01 -30.77 12.98
C LEU A 434 11.07 -31.53 13.77
N ARG A 435 12.16 -31.96 13.11
CA ARG A 435 13.30 -32.61 13.75
C ARG A 435 13.86 -31.79 14.92
N ARG A 436 14.16 -30.51 14.68
CA ARG A 436 14.66 -29.61 15.73
C ARG A 436 13.66 -29.46 16.88
N LYS A 437 12.37 -29.39 16.58
CA LYS A 437 11.29 -29.27 17.57
C LYS A 437 11.17 -30.52 18.46
N LEU A 438 11.24 -31.70 17.87
CA LEU A 438 11.24 -32.97 18.60
C LEU A 438 12.52 -33.15 19.42
N GLN A 439 13.66 -32.64 18.95
CA GLN A 439 14.92 -32.67 19.68
C GLN A 439 14.96 -31.66 20.84
N SER A 440 14.29 -30.52 20.74
CA SER A 440 14.31 -29.48 21.79
C SER A 440 13.30 -29.72 22.90
N THR A 441 12.21 -30.46 22.65
CA THR A 441 11.14 -30.64 23.66
C THR A 441 11.66 -31.32 24.95
N PRO A 442 11.38 -30.78 26.15
CA PRO A 442 11.83 -31.41 27.40
C PRO A 442 11.06 -32.70 27.71
N TRP A 443 9.95 -32.94 27.03
CA TRP A 443 9.05 -34.05 27.27
C TRP A 443 9.45 -35.33 26.51
N LYS A 444 8.94 -36.47 26.96
CA LYS A 444 9.06 -37.73 26.22
C LYS A 444 8.19 -37.72 24.97
N LEU A 445 8.63 -38.45 23.95
CA LEU A 445 7.98 -38.60 22.65
C LEU A 445 7.28 -39.97 22.58
N HIS A 446 6.00 -39.97 22.25
CA HIS A 446 5.23 -41.21 22.16
C HIS A 446 5.03 -41.59 20.69
N LEU A 447 5.46 -42.77 20.31
CA LEU A 447 5.39 -43.26 18.94
C LEU A 447 4.15 -44.13 18.75
N SER A 448 3.54 -44.03 17.58
CA SER A 448 2.53 -45.00 17.14
C SER A 448 2.86 -45.48 15.74
N ALA A 449 2.80 -46.78 15.49
CA ALA A 449 2.95 -47.32 14.15
C ALA A 449 1.71 -48.10 13.71
N ASP A 450 1.36 -47.92 12.44
CA ASP A 450 0.23 -48.60 11.82
C ASP A 450 0.69 -49.24 10.50
N VAL A 451 0.25 -50.48 10.27
CA VAL A 451 0.58 -51.25 9.07
C VAL A 451 -0.69 -51.57 8.32
N TRP A 452 -0.73 -51.21 7.04
CA TRP A 452 -1.84 -51.56 6.18
C TRP A 452 -1.36 -51.97 4.79
N SER A 453 -2.13 -52.87 4.18
CA SER A 453 -2.00 -53.22 2.77
C SER A 453 -2.94 -52.35 1.94
N ALA A 454 -2.38 -51.66 0.95
CA ALA A 454 -3.13 -50.87 -0.01
C ALA A 454 -3.68 -51.76 -1.15
N PRO A 455 -4.75 -51.33 -1.85
CA PRO A 455 -5.36 -52.11 -2.94
C PRO A 455 -4.43 -52.47 -4.10
N ASN A 456 -3.28 -51.82 -4.20
CA ASN A 456 -2.24 -52.08 -5.22
C ASN A 456 -1.23 -53.15 -4.79
N HIS A 457 -1.59 -54.00 -3.82
CA HIS A 457 -0.73 -55.08 -3.26
C HIS A 457 0.57 -54.60 -2.60
N LYS A 458 0.66 -53.31 -2.26
CA LYS A 458 1.78 -52.77 -1.47
C LYS A 458 1.38 -52.63 -0.01
N ALA A 459 2.30 -52.92 0.89
CA ALA A 459 2.12 -52.65 2.31
C ALA A 459 2.88 -51.39 2.71
N PHE A 460 2.28 -50.62 3.62
CA PHE A 460 2.85 -49.40 4.15
C PHE A 460 2.93 -49.47 5.67
N LEU A 461 3.99 -48.88 6.21
CA LEU A 461 4.17 -48.60 7.62
C LEU A 461 4.12 -47.09 7.82
N GLY A 462 3.07 -46.62 8.49
CA GLY A 462 2.96 -45.25 8.98
C GLY A 462 3.51 -45.14 10.39
N ILE A 463 4.49 -44.26 10.63
CA ILE A 463 5.03 -43.98 11.96
C ILE A 463 4.67 -42.55 12.33
N CYS A 464 3.89 -42.38 13.39
CA CYS A 464 3.54 -41.07 13.94
C CYS A 464 4.22 -40.86 15.30
N VAL A 465 4.44 -39.60 15.64
CA VAL A 465 4.85 -39.16 16.98
C VAL A 465 3.78 -38.27 17.57
N LYS A 466 3.49 -38.48 18.85
CA LYS A 466 2.70 -37.60 19.71
C LYS A 466 3.66 -36.91 20.68
N PHE A 467 3.58 -35.59 20.76
CA PHE A 467 4.46 -34.76 21.58
C PHE A 467 3.74 -33.52 22.07
N VAL A 468 4.21 -32.93 23.16
CA VAL A 468 3.69 -31.64 23.64
C VAL A 468 4.51 -30.52 23.00
N ASP A 469 3.80 -29.59 22.37
CA ASP A 469 4.36 -28.37 21.83
C ASP A 469 4.93 -27.49 22.95
N PRO A 470 6.22 -27.11 22.94
CA PRO A 470 6.79 -26.28 23.99
C PRO A 470 6.16 -24.88 24.05
N ASP A 471 5.73 -24.34 22.91
CA ASP A 471 5.24 -22.96 22.77
C ASP A 471 3.73 -22.89 23.04
N ALA A 472 2.95 -23.75 22.38
CA ALA A 472 1.49 -23.80 22.50
C ALA A 472 1.00 -24.57 23.73
N LYS A 473 1.86 -25.41 24.35
CA LYS A 473 1.50 -26.33 25.46
C LYS A 473 0.37 -27.30 25.11
N GLU A 474 0.20 -27.62 23.83
CA GLU A 474 -0.81 -28.53 23.33
C GLU A 474 -0.20 -29.87 22.91
N ALA A 475 -0.97 -30.95 23.03
CA ALA A 475 -0.58 -32.25 22.50
C ALA A 475 -0.76 -32.26 20.98
N LEU A 476 0.33 -32.41 20.24
CA LEU A 476 0.37 -32.47 18.79
C LEU A 476 0.74 -33.88 18.31
N GLN A 477 0.30 -34.22 17.10
CA GLN A 477 0.69 -35.43 16.40
C GLN A 477 1.31 -35.08 15.04
N ALA A 478 2.39 -35.77 14.67
CA ALA A 478 3.03 -35.62 13.36
C ALA A 478 3.37 -37.00 12.76
N LEU A 479 3.19 -37.14 11.44
CA LEU A 479 3.65 -38.31 10.68
C LEU A 479 5.15 -38.16 10.41
N LEU A 480 5.96 -39.06 10.98
CA LEU A 480 7.42 -39.07 10.80
C LEU A 480 7.84 -39.76 9.50
N ALA A 481 7.16 -40.86 9.18
CA ALA A 481 7.43 -41.64 7.99
C ALA A 481 6.18 -42.37 7.49
N LEU A 482 6.09 -42.48 6.18
CA LEU A 482 5.17 -43.36 5.47
C LEU A 482 6.01 -44.19 4.50
N SER A 483 6.41 -45.37 4.93
CA SER A 483 7.38 -46.20 4.20
C SER A 483 6.70 -47.41 3.60
N GLU A 484 7.01 -47.71 2.33
CA GLU A 484 6.62 -48.98 1.72
C GLU A 484 7.40 -50.10 2.43
N LEU A 485 6.67 -51.06 2.99
CA LEU A 485 7.24 -52.31 3.47
C LEU A 485 7.53 -53.17 2.24
N PRO A 486 8.77 -53.66 2.05
CA PRO A 486 9.06 -54.57 0.95
C PRO A 486 8.17 -55.81 1.08
N GLY A 487 7.15 -55.88 0.22
CA GLY A 487 6.27 -57.03 0.07
C GLY A 487 6.90 -57.95 -0.97
N LEU A 488 7.26 -59.17 -0.58
CA LEU A 488 7.56 -60.22 -1.53
C LEU A 488 6.85 -61.48 -1.06
N ASP A 489 5.69 -61.74 -1.67
CA ASP A 489 5.15 -63.06 -2.06
C ASP A 489 5.38 -64.27 -1.12
N GLY A 490 5.49 -64.05 0.20
CA GLY A 490 5.92 -65.08 1.13
C GLY A 490 5.35 -64.94 2.55
N PRO A 491 5.12 -66.05 3.27
CA PRO A 491 4.64 -66.02 4.64
C PRO A 491 5.72 -65.42 5.55
N GLY A 492 5.49 -64.21 6.07
CA GLY A 492 6.42 -63.51 6.98
C GLY A 492 6.82 -62.08 6.58
N SER A 493 6.38 -61.57 5.42
CA SER A 493 6.80 -60.27 4.84
C SER A 493 6.35 -59.01 5.61
N HIS A 494 5.49 -59.14 6.63
CA HIS A 494 5.13 -58.05 7.57
C HIS A 494 5.75 -58.23 8.96
N GLY A 495 6.75 -59.10 9.08
CA GLY A 495 7.37 -59.41 10.38
C GLY A 495 7.96 -58.17 11.06
N GLY A 496 7.87 -58.13 12.40
CA GLY A 496 8.36 -57.00 13.20
C GLY A 496 9.84 -56.64 12.98
N ALA A 497 10.65 -57.53 12.39
CA ALA A 497 12.04 -57.25 12.02
C ALA A 497 12.17 -56.29 10.82
N GLU A 498 11.30 -56.38 9.81
CA GLU A 498 11.32 -55.43 8.68
C GLU A 498 10.75 -54.07 9.11
N GLN A 499 9.70 -54.09 9.94
CA GLN A 499 9.17 -52.89 10.57
C GLN A 499 10.24 -52.18 11.43
N TRP A 500 11.06 -52.96 12.13
CA TRP A 500 12.16 -52.45 12.95
C TRP A 500 13.20 -51.69 12.12
N LYS A 501 13.62 -52.21 10.96
CA LYS A 501 14.60 -51.51 10.10
C LYS A 501 14.12 -50.11 9.72
N LEU A 502 12.83 -49.97 9.41
CA LEU A 502 12.21 -48.70 9.08
C LEU A 502 12.10 -47.79 10.32
N LEU A 503 11.65 -48.32 11.45
CA LEU A 503 11.55 -47.56 12.69
C LEU A 503 12.92 -47.07 13.20
N GLN A 504 13.93 -47.93 13.16
CA GLN A 504 15.30 -47.61 13.54
C GLN A 504 15.83 -46.45 12.68
N HIS A 505 15.63 -46.52 11.36
CA HIS A 505 16.03 -45.45 10.46
C HIS A 505 15.35 -44.11 10.80
N VAL A 506 14.07 -44.13 11.16
CA VAL A 506 13.35 -42.92 11.61
C VAL A 506 13.91 -42.36 12.91
N LEU A 507 14.20 -43.22 13.90
CA LEU A 507 14.79 -42.79 15.17
C LEU A 507 16.16 -42.15 15.01
N GLU A 508 16.98 -42.70 14.09
CA GLU A 508 18.31 -42.20 13.77
C GLU A 508 18.25 -40.91 12.93
N ASP A 509 17.40 -40.88 11.90
CA ASP A 509 17.25 -39.74 11.01
C ASP A 509 16.67 -38.51 11.73
N TYR A 510 15.72 -38.70 12.65
CA TYR A 510 15.26 -37.60 13.51
C TYR A 510 16.18 -37.38 14.73
N ASN A 511 17.07 -38.32 15.04
CA ASN A 511 17.93 -38.34 16.24
C ASN A 511 17.13 -38.09 17.54
N ILE A 512 16.09 -38.91 17.74
CA ILE A 512 15.13 -38.79 18.85
C ILE A 512 15.05 -40.04 19.75
N TRP A 513 15.93 -41.02 19.52
CA TRP A 513 15.95 -42.30 20.24
C TRP A 513 16.00 -42.13 21.76
N ASN A 514 16.73 -41.13 22.28
CA ASN A 514 16.86 -40.86 23.71
C ASN A 514 15.60 -40.26 24.37
N LYS A 515 14.62 -39.86 23.56
CA LYS A 515 13.38 -39.21 24.03
C LYS A 515 12.15 -40.11 23.94
N VAL A 516 12.29 -41.35 23.46
CA VAL A 516 11.17 -42.28 23.34
C VAL A 516 10.56 -42.55 24.72
N GLY A 517 9.24 -42.39 24.80
CA GLY A 517 8.42 -42.65 25.99
C GLY A 517 7.60 -43.93 25.82
N PHE A 518 6.53 -43.87 25.03
CA PHE A 518 5.67 -45.04 24.76
C PHE A 518 5.68 -45.38 23.28
N TYR A 519 5.47 -46.65 22.95
CA TYR A 519 5.20 -47.13 21.61
C TYR A 519 3.81 -47.78 21.58
N THR A 520 2.99 -47.42 20.59
CA THR A 520 1.64 -47.97 20.39
C THR A 520 1.53 -48.58 18.99
N GLY A 521 0.99 -49.79 18.89
CA GLY A 521 0.68 -50.43 17.61
C GLY A 521 -0.64 -51.18 17.69
N ASP A 522 -1.09 -51.74 16.58
CA ASP A 522 -2.25 -52.62 16.54
C ASP A 522 -2.02 -53.93 17.32
N ASN A 523 -3.07 -54.71 17.55
CA ASN A 523 -2.98 -55.96 18.31
C ASN A 523 -2.47 -57.13 17.45
N HIS A 524 -1.34 -56.94 16.77
CA HIS A 524 -0.70 -57.92 15.91
C HIS A 524 0.65 -58.37 16.50
N GLY A 525 0.93 -59.67 16.49
CA GLY A 525 2.12 -60.25 17.15
C GLY A 525 3.47 -59.77 16.58
N SER A 526 3.49 -59.12 15.43
CA SER A 526 4.67 -58.40 14.92
C SER A 526 5.11 -57.27 15.84
N ASN A 527 4.17 -56.62 16.53
CA ASN A 527 4.43 -55.46 17.37
C ASN A 527 5.14 -55.86 18.67
N ASP A 528 4.87 -57.06 19.21
CA ASP A 528 5.61 -57.59 20.35
C ASP A 528 7.09 -57.81 20.01
N LYS A 529 7.37 -58.29 18.79
CA LYS A 529 8.73 -58.46 18.30
C LYS A 529 9.40 -57.10 18.07
N LEU A 530 8.66 -56.13 17.54
CA LEU A 530 9.14 -54.77 17.32
C LEU A 530 9.47 -54.05 18.63
N CYS A 531 8.62 -54.13 19.65
CA CYS A 531 8.87 -53.58 20.99
C CYS A 531 10.12 -54.18 21.64
N ARG A 532 10.34 -55.49 21.50
CA ARG A 532 11.57 -56.14 22.00
C ARG A 532 12.82 -55.63 21.30
N LEU A 533 12.77 -55.46 19.97
CA LEU A 533 13.90 -54.90 19.21
C LEU A 533 14.17 -53.44 19.59
N LEU A 534 13.12 -52.64 19.80
CA LEU A 534 13.21 -51.28 20.30
C LEU A 534 13.84 -51.21 21.69
N ALA A 535 13.41 -52.06 22.63
CA ALA A 535 13.97 -52.13 23.98
C ALA A 535 15.47 -52.43 23.95
N ASN A 536 15.88 -53.46 23.19
CA ASN A 536 17.28 -53.84 23.06
C ASN A 536 18.12 -52.69 22.48
N TYR A 537 17.65 -52.03 21.42
CA TYR A 537 18.35 -50.89 20.81
C TYR A 537 18.52 -49.72 21.78
N LEU A 538 17.47 -49.39 22.54
CA LEU A 538 17.54 -48.31 23.52
C LEU A 538 18.48 -48.67 24.68
N GLN A 539 18.45 -49.92 25.15
CA GLN A 539 19.35 -50.42 26.18
C GLN A 539 20.82 -50.39 25.73
N GLU A 540 21.13 -50.80 24.50
CA GLU A 540 22.46 -50.67 23.90
C GLU A 540 22.94 -49.22 23.82
N LYS A 541 22.02 -48.27 23.69
CA LYS A 541 22.29 -46.82 23.72
C LYS A 541 22.29 -46.22 25.13
N GLY A 542 22.15 -47.04 26.18
CA GLY A 542 22.16 -46.61 27.58
C GLY A 542 20.85 -45.97 28.05
N VAL A 543 19.74 -46.21 27.36
CA VAL A 543 18.40 -45.74 27.74
C VAL A 543 17.63 -46.92 28.32
N ASP A 544 17.28 -46.80 29.60
CA ASP A 544 16.39 -47.76 30.26
C ASP A 544 14.96 -47.55 29.76
N TRP A 545 14.46 -48.52 29.00
CA TRP A 545 13.13 -48.50 28.39
C TRP A 545 12.47 -49.86 28.53
N GLU A 546 11.39 -49.92 29.31
CA GLU A 546 10.61 -51.14 29.49
C GLU A 546 9.52 -51.23 28.42
N ALA A 547 9.48 -52.37 27.72
CA ALA A 547 8.38 -52.73 26.84
C ALA A 547 7.13 -53.08 27.68
N LYS A 548 6.40 -52.08 28.17
CA LYS A 548 5.12 -52.31 28.84
C LYS A 548 4.03 -52.53 27.79
N THR A 549 3.61 -53.78 27.62
CA THR A 549 2.48 -54.20 26.77
C THR A 549 1.13 -53.77 27.36
N HIS A 550 0.87 -52.47 27.48
CA HIS A 550 -0.42 -51.94 27.96
C HIS A 550 -1.50 -51.87 26.87
N SER A 551 -1.52 -52.80 25.90
CA SER A 551 -2.56 -52.84 24.88
C SER A 551 -3.95 -53.17 25.47
N LYS A 552 -4.01 -53.92 26.59
CA LYS A 552 -5.27 -54.30 27.21
C LYS A 552 -5.80 -53.31 28.24
N GLU A 553 -5.02 -52.90 29.24
CA GLU A 553 -5.57 -52.04 30.31
C GLU A 553 -5.76 -50.58 29.88
N ALA A 554 -4.88 -50.01 29.04
CA ALA A 554 -5.03 -48.62 28.63
C ALA A 554 -6.17 -48.43 27.61
N ALA A 555 -6.36 -49.40 26.71
CA ALA A 555 -7.50 -49.42 25.81
C ALA A 555 -8.80 -49.70 26.56
N ARG A 556 -8.78 -50.58 27.58
CA ARG A 556 -9.95 -50.87 28.42
C ARG A 556 -10.31 -49.73 29.36
N ALA A 557 -9.34 -49.02 29.94
CA ALA A 557 -9.59 -47.82 30.74
C ALA A 557 -10.09 -46.65 29.88
N ALA A 558 -9.65 -46.55 28.62
CA ALA A 558 -10.19 -45.60 27.66
C ALA A 558 -11.58 -46.01 27.15
N LEU A 559 -11.86 -47.32 26.98
CA LEU A 559 -13.19 -47.83 26.64
C LEU A 559 -14.19 -47.66 27.79
N GLU A 560 -13.80 -47.95 29.03
CA GLU A 560 -14.64 -47.79 30.23
C GLU A 560 -15.00 -46.31 30.49
N HIS A 561 -14.27 -45.35 29.89
CA HIS A 561 -14.64 -43.92 29.87
C HIS A 561 -15.53 -43.51 28.68
N ILE A 562 -15.66 -44.36 27.66
CA ILE A 562 -16.49 -44.13 26.45
C ILE A 562 -17.79 -44.94 26.51
N GLU A 563 -17.83 -46.02 27.31
CA GLU A 563 -18.98 -46.93 27.49
C GLU A 563 -20.17 -46.32 28.25
N ASP A 564 -20.13 -45.04 28.62
CA ASP A 564 -21.32 -44.28 29.06
C ASP A 564 -22.14 -43.70 27.87
N THR A 565 -21.78 -44.03 26.63
CA THR A 565 -22.57 -43.70 25.43
C THR A 565 -22.89 -44.96 24.62
N ASP A 566 -24.15 -45.36 24.70
CA ASP A 566 -24.81 -46.45 23.97
C ASP A 566 -24.46 -46.50 22.46
N GLU A 567 -24.28 -47.73 21.94
CA GLU A 567 -24.52 -48.22 20.55
C GLU A 567 -23.47 -49.17 19.92
N SER A 568 -22.48 -49.74 20.62
CA SER A 568 -21.48 -50.63 19.96
C SER A 568 -21.51 -52.14 20.27
N ALA A 569 -22.48 -52.62 21.06
CA ALA A 569 -22.51 -54.02 21.54
C ALA A 569 -22.79 -55.10 20.47
N PHE A 570 -23.16 -54.74 19.23
CA PHE A 570 -23.50 -55.71 18.19
C PHE A 570 -22.29 -56.25 17.38
N GLY A 571 -21.19 -55.49 17.28
CA GLY A 571 -20.08 -55.82 16.38
C GLY A 571 -19.13 -56.91 16.88
N THR A 572 -18.92 -56.98 18.19
CA THR A 572 -17.99 -57.91 18.85
C THR A 572 -18.56 -59.33 18.94
N ASP A 573 -19.83 -59.48 19.35
CA ASP A 573 -20.52 -60.79 19.41
C ASP A 573 -20.67 -61.44 18.02
N PHE A 574 -20.85 -60.62 16.97
CA PHE A 574 -20.93 -61.11 15.59
C PHE A 574 -19.59 -61.65 15.06
N SER A 575 -18.47 -60.96 15.35
CA SER A 575 -17.14 -61.36 14.88
C SER A 575 -16.67 -62.67 15.54
N GLU A 576 -16.95 -62.87 16.82
CA GLU A 576 -16.60 -64.10 17.54
C GLU A 576 -17.36 -65.34 17.06
N ARG A 577 -18.61 -65.17 16.62
CA ARG A 577 -19.44 -66.27 16.07
C ARG A 577 -19.01 -66.71 14.65
N ILE A 578 -18.46 -65.81 13.85
CA ILE A 578 -18.05 -66.09 12.45
C ILE A 578 -16.67 -66.76 12.34
N LYS A 579 -15.74 -66.44 13.25
CA LYS A 579 -14.38 -67.00 13.27
C LYS A 579 -14.33 -68.55 13.21
N PRO A 580 -15.08 -69.32 14.03
CA PRO A 580 -15.05 -70.78 13.97
C PRO A 580 -15.71 -71.38 12.71
N GLN A 581 -16.68 -70.67 12.09
CA GLN A 581 -17.36 -71.13 10.88
C GLN A 581 -16.51 -70.92 9.62
N ARG A 582 -15.65 -69.90 9.58
CA ARG A 582 -14.69 -69.66 8.49
C ARG A 582 -13.67 -70.78 8.34
N ALA A 583 -13.20 -71.35 9.45
CA ALA A 583 -12.28 -72.49 9.43
C ALA A 583 -12.85 -73.74 8.73
N GLN A 584 -14.18 -73.81 8.58
CA GLN A 584 -14.89 -74.91 7.92
C GLN A 584 -15.28 -74.62 6.45
N GLY A 585 -14.83 -73.49 5.89
CA GLY A 585 -14.97 -73.12 4.47
C GLY A 585 -16.11 -72.13 4.16
N TRP A 586 -15.84 -71.16 3.28
CA TRP A 586 -16.70 -70.00 2.97
C TRP A 586 -18.14 -70.35 2.52
N ARG A 587 -18.36 -71.54 1.94
CA ARG A 587 -19.71 -71.99 1.53
C ARG A 587 -20.66 -72.23 2.71
N ARG A 588 -20.15 -72.44 3.93
CA ARG A 588 -20.95 -72.69 5.14
C ARG A 588 -21.47 -71.42 5.82
N LEU A 589 -20.99 -70.24 5.43
CA LEU A 589 -21.43 -68.93 5.97
C LEU A 589 -22.75 -68.43 5.34
N GLY A 590 -23.47 -69.27 4.58
CA GLY A 590 -24.77 -68.93 4.02
C GLY A 590 -24.72 -67.71 3.08
N PRO A 591 -25.67 -66.75 3.18
CA PRO A 591 -25.69 -65.53 2.37
C PRO A 591 -24.40 -64.70 2.45
N LEU A 592 -23.75 -64.62 3.62
CA LEU A 592 -22.52 -63.86 3.82
C LEU A 592 -21.34 -64.45 3.04
N GLY A 593 -21.23 -65.78 3.02
CA GLY A 593 -20.23 -66.47 2.20
C GLY A 593 -20.44 -66.25 0.69
N LYS A 594 -21.69 -66.08 0.24
CA LYS A 594 -21.99 -65.74 -1.16
C LYS A 594 -21.58 -64.30 -1.48
N VAL A 595 -21.86 -63.34 -0.60
CA VAL A 595 -21.48 -61.94 -0.80
C VAL A 595 -19.95 -61.77 -0.83
N HIS A 596 -19.24 -62.47 0.06
CA HIS A 596 -17.77 -62.54 0.05
C HIS A 596 -17.24 -63.06 -1.29
N ASN A 597 -17.74 -64.21 -1.76
CA ASN A 597 -17.30 -64.80 -3.02
C ASN A 597 -17.62 -63.92 -4.24
N ILE A 598 -18.76 -63.23 -4.24
CA ILE A 598 -19.11 -62.27 -5.30
C ILE A 598 -18.15 -61.08 -5.27
N SER A 599 -17.84 -60.55 -4.09
CA SER A 599 -16.92 -59.42 -3.93
C SER A 599 -15.51 -59.76 -4.38
N ILE A 600 -15.03 -60.98 -4.10
CA ILE A 600 -13.78 -61.51 -4.64
C ILE A 600 -13.87 -61.63 -6.17
N HIS A 601 -14.90 -62.30 -6.70
CA HIS A 601 -15.04 -62.53 -8.13
C HIS A 601 -15.10 -61.25 -8.98
N MET A 602 -15.72 -60.20 -8.44
CA MET A 602 -15.80 -58.88 -9.08
C MET A 602 -14.46 -58.14 -9.04
N ARG A 603 -13.63 -58.37 -8.01
CA ARG A 603 -12.32 -57.72 -7.83
C ARG A 603 -11.16 -58.46 -8.48
N GLU A 604 -11.32 -59.75 -8.77
CA GLU A 604 -10.31 -60.56 -9.49
C GLU A 604 -10.03 -60.05 -10.92
N ASN A 605 -10.88 -59.18 -11.47
CA ASN A 605 -10.73 -58.67 -12.82
C ASN A 605 -11.14 -57.19 -12.92
N ASP A 606 -10.20 -56.35 -13.36
CA ASP A 606 -10.41 -54.91 -13.52
C ASP A 606 -11.58 -54.55 -14.43
N TYR A 607 -11.86 -55.35 -15.46
CA TYR A 607 -13.03 -55.17 -16.33
C TYR A 607 -14.33 -55.38 -15.55
N ARG A 608 -14.44 -56.45 -14.75
CA ARG A 608 -15.63 -56.76 -13.94
C ARG A 608 -15.84 -55.72 -12.84
N TRP A 609 -14.75 -55.28 -12.20
CA TRP A 609 -14.78 -54.24 -11.19
C TRP A 609 -15.29 -52.91 -11.75
N ASN A 610 -14.74 -52.48 -12.88
CA ASN A 610 -15.14 -51.22 -13.51
C ASN A 610 -16.56 -51.29 -14.07
N GLU A 611 -16.98 -52.44 -14.61
CA GLU A 611 -18.35 -52.63 -15.08
C GLU A 611 -19.37 -52.66 -13.94
N PHE A 612 -19.04 -53.32 -12.82
CA PHE A 612 -19.85 -53.28 -11.60
C PHE A 612 -19.97 -51.85 -11.08
N LYS A 613 -18.85 -51.12 -10.93
CA LYS A 613 -18.83 -49.74 -10.44
C LYS A 613 -19.64 -48.80 -11.35
N LYS A 614 -19.57 -49.00 -12.66
CA LYS A 614 -20.33 -48.22 -13.65
C LYS A 614 -21.85 -48.47 -13.56
N ARG A 615 -22.27 -49.72 -13.31
CA ARG A 615 -23.70 -50.10 -13.26
C ARG A 615 -24.33 -49.86 -11.89
N ALA A 616 -23.62 -50.17 -10.82
CA ALA A 616 -24.11 -50.08 -9.44
C ALA A 616 -23.90 -48.68 -8.83
N GLY A 617 -23.04 -47.83 -9.42
CA GLY A 617 -22.72 -46.50 -8.89
C GLY A 617 -21.99 -46.50 -7.54
N ARG A 618 -21.65 -47.70 -7.02
CA ARG A 618 -21.00 -47.92 -5.73
C ARG A 618 -19.84 -48.90 -5.91
N SER A 619 -18.87 -48.85 -5.01
CA SER A 619 -17.72 -49.77 -4.98
C SER A 619 -17.90 -50.79 -3.87
N LEU A 620 -17.76 -52.09 -4.18
CA LEU A 620 -17.82 -53.17 -3.18
C LEU A 620 -16.54 -53.23 -2.32
N GLY A 621 -16.68 -53.20 -1.00
CA GLY A 621 -15.63 -53.50 -0.04
C GLY A 621 -15.21 -54.97 -0.09
N LEU A 622 -14.13 -55.31 0.61
CA LEU A 622 -13.87 -56.70 1.02
C LEU A 622 -13.99 -56.73 2.55
N ASP A 623 -14.53 -57.81 3.09
CA ASP A 623 -14.41 -58.08 4.53
C ASP A 623 -12.94 -58.28 4.88
N ASN A 624 -12.53 -57.68 6.00
CA ASN A 624 -11.16 -57.72 6.50
C ASN A 624 -11.19 -57.98 8.01
N ASP A 625 -10.42 -58.97 8.47
CA ASP A 625 -10.31 -59.39 9.86
C ASP A 625 -9.80 -58.31 10.81
N THR A 626 -9.05 -57.34 10.29
CA THR A 626 -8.47 -56.25 11.10
C THR A 626 -9.30 -54.96 11.13
N ARG A 627 -10.45 -54.92 10.44
CA ARG A 627 -11.31 -53.72 10.39
C ARG A 627 -12.70 -54.01 10.94
N TRP A 628 -13.02 -53.43 12.10
CA TRP A 628 -14.22 -53.72 12.89
C TRP A 628 -15.56 -53.52 12.16
N ASN A 629 -15.62 -52.68 11.11
CA ASN A 629 -16.84 -52.42 10.32
C ASN A 629 -16.86 -53.06 8.92
N SER A 630 -15.93 -53.95 8.60
CA SER A 630 -15.76 -54.44 7.22
C SER A 630 -16.97 -55.22 6.68
N TRP A 631 -17.64 -56.01 7.53
CA TRP A 631 -18.87 -56.74 7.17
C TRP A 631 -20.08 -55.84 7.02
N PHE A 632 -20.21 -54.81 7.87
CA PHE A 632 -21.30 -53.83 7.78
C PHE A 632 -21.20 -53.05 6.47
N LEU A 633 -20.01 -52.56 6.13
CA LEU A 633 -19.76 -51.84 4.86
C LEU A 633 -19.99 -52.72 3.62
N LEU A 634 -19.63 -54.00 3.69
CA LEU A 634 -19.88 -54.97 2.62
C LEU A 634 -21.39 -55.14 2.37
N LEU A 635 -22.18 -55.25 3.44
CA LEU A 635 -23.63 -55.45 3.37
C LEU A 635 -24.39 -54.19 2.96
N ASP A 636 -24.01 -53.03 3.50
CA ASP A 636 -24.57 -51.72 3.15
C ASP A 636 -24.40 -51.38 1.66
N GLN A 637 -23.31 -51.87 1.05
CA GLN A 637 -23.04 -51.68 -0.38
C GLN A 637 -23.76 -52.69 -1.28
N CYS A 638 -24.29 -53.78 -0.71
CA CYS A 638 -25.09 -54.77 -1.42
C CYS A 638 -26.60 -54.52 -1.36
N GLY A 639 -27.07 -53.66 -0.45
CA GLY A 639 -28.45 -53.19 -0.38
C GLY A 639 -28.70 -51.95 -1.24
#